data_AF-A0A134BB15-F1
#
_entry.id   AF-A0A134BB15-F1
#
_cell.length_a   1.000
_cell.length_b   1.000
_cell.length_c   1.000
_cell.angle_alpha   90.00
_cell.angle_beta   90.00
_cell.angle_gamma   90.00
#
_symmetry.space_group_name_H-M   'P 1'
#
loop_
_entity.id
_entity.type
_entity.pdbx_description
1 polymer ?
#
loop_
_entity_poly.entity_id
_entity_poly.type
_entity_poly.pdbx_seq_one_letter_code
_entity_poly.pdbx_strand_id
1 'polypeptide(L)'
;MSRFTSSRQRTNWLEFTLWLLTFLLVYLLPPATGEVSEGAGVLTPLLPVATSWTYRLAGLLVLAGFSAFAIYIGEYFLLIERVERPLLVLFMVALFTTTPSMGILSAGALIFQLLILLLSFGTYQDTHQPRVSLFIGLLVGVLSLVSPVYLLLIPVIIWGQYHLRSIAWRPIIALLIGVILPLWLFVPVLLLMGNGALQAYGAFALRAFPLPMPQELKSFEAVPLASYAVVLVAFFIGYLLYRRRYYRESVRHRDLFSAMQLYPLVLLLAVPFVAGESAALLQLTLLPIAFLIARGMGMLPQRMALVLRSILLVLLLSQYLYALGFFELFRRVG
;
A
#
# COMPACT_ATOMS: atom_id res chain seq x y z
N MET A 1 25.47 33.41 13.14
CA MET A 1 25.36 31.97 12.80
C MET A 1 25.18 31.15 14.09
N SER A 2 23.95 31.01 14.56
CA SER A 2 23.63 30.20 15.75
C SER A 2 23.59 28.72 15.38
N ARG A 3 24.41 27.91 16.05
CA ARG A 3 24.40 26.45 15.98
C ARG A 3 23.03 25.93 16.43
N PHE A 4 22.14 25.64 15.50
CA PHE A 4 21.02 24.73 15.77
C PHE A 4 21.60 23.32 15.84
N THR A 5 21.95 22.90 17.05
CA THR A 5 22.10 21.49 17.38
C THR A 5 20.75 20.84 17.12
N SER A 6 20.58 20.21 15.95
CA SER A 6 19.43 19.35 15.70
C SER A 6 19.41 18.32 16.82
N SER A 7 18.41 18.37 17.70
CA SER A 7 18.11 17.25 18.59
C SER A 7 17.73 16.08 17.67
N ARG A 8 18.72 15.31 17.22
CA ARG A 8 18.48 14.12 16.41
C ARG A 8 17.52 13.27 17.22
N GLN A 9 16.34 12.99 16.65
CA GLN A 9 15.42 12.03 17.25
C GLN A 9 16.21 10.77 17.56
N ARG A 10 16.26 10.38 18.83
CA ARG A 10 16.76 9.06 19.20
C ARG A 10 15.57 8.13 19.21
N THR A 11 15.70 7.01 18.50
CA THR A 11 14.70 5.95 18.57
C THR A 11 14.60 5.48 20.02
N ASN A 12 13.44 5.67 20.63
CA ASN A 12 13.14 5.05 21.91
C ASN A 12 12.88 3.56 21.67
N TRP A 13 13.91 2.74 21.85
CA TRP A 13 13.87 1.32 21.53
C TRP A 13 12.83 0.56 22.35
N LEU A 14 12.62 0.92 23.62
CA LEU A 14 11.60 0.30 24.47
C LEU A 14 10.19 0.53 23.92
N GLU A 15 9.87 1.76 23.55
CA GLU A 15 8.54 2.07 22.98
C GLU A 15 8.36 1.42 21.62
N PHE A 16 9.41 1.40 20.78
CA PHE A 16 9.39 0.72 19.50
C PHE A 16 9.12 -0.78 19.65
N THR A 17 9.84 -1.47 20.55
CA THR A 17 9.64 -2.91 20.76
C THR A 17 8.27 -3.20 21.36
N LEU A 18 7.77 -2.38 22.28
CA LEU A 18 6.43 -2.52 22.84
C LEU A 18 5.34 -2.44 21.77
N TRP A 19 5.38 -1.41 20.92
CA TRP A 19 4.41 -1.28 19.83
C TRP A 19 4.53 -2.42 18.82
N LEU A 20 5.76 -2.75 18.40
CA LEU A 20 6.01 -3.84 17.47
C LEU A 20 5.44 -5.17 18.01
N LEU A 21 5.73 -5.51 19.25
CA LEU A 21 5.21 -6.70 19.90
C LEU A 21 3.70 -6.67 20.04
N THR A 22 3.10 -5.51 20.30
CA THR A 22 1.65 -5.37 20.40
C THR A 22 0.98 -5.71 19.07
N PHE A 23 1.43 -5.14 17.95
CA PHE A 23 0.88 -5.46 16.64
C PHE A 23 1.13 -6.91 16.23
N LEU A 24 2.31 -7.46 16.52
CA LEU A 24 2.62 -8.86 16.22
C LEU A 24 1.79 -9.84 17.05
N LEU A 25 1.63 -9.57 18.35
CA LEU A 25 0.81 -10.41 19.24
C LEU A 25 -0.64 -10.38 18.78
N VAL A 26 -1.17 -9.18 18.54
CA VAL A 26 -2.54 -8.96 18.11
C VAL A 26 -2.81 -9.62 16.74
N TYR A 27 -1.86 -9.53 15.81
CA TYR A 27 -1.89 -10.24 14.53
C TYR A 27 -1.94 -11.78 14.68
N LEU A 28 -1.26 -12.31 15.68
CA LEU A 28 -1.22 -13.75 15.94
C LEU A 28 -2.46 -14.28 16.69
N LEU A 29 -3.30 -13.43 17.28
CA LEU A 29 -4.52 -13.86 17.96
C LEU A 29 -5.57 -14.40 16.96
N PRO A 30 -6.21 -15.55 17.21
CA PRO A 30 -7.33 -15.99 16.39
C PRO A 30 -8.52 -15.04 16.51
N PRO A 31 -9.27 -14.77 15.42
CA PRO A 31 -10.48 -13.96 15.51
C PRO A 31 -11.46 -14.65 16.45
N ALA A 32 -12.05 -13.90 17.39
CA ALA A 32 -12.98 -14.43 18.38
C ALA A 32 -14.31 -14.89 17.76
N THR A 33 -14.66 -14.37 16.57
CA THR A 33 -15.82 -14.79 15.80
C THR A 33 -15.40 -15.85 14.79
N GLY A 34 -15.68 -17.10 15.13
CA GLY A 34 -15.57 -18.23 14.20
C GLY A 34 -16.46 -18.03 12.96
N GLU A 35 -15.98 -18.56 11.84
CA GLU A 35 -16.59 -18.53 10.51
C GLU A 35 -16.68 -17.15 9.87
N VAL A 36 -15.65 -16.81 9.09
CA VAL A 36 -15.75 -15.77 8.08
C VAL A 36 -15.74 -16.43 6.70
N SER A 37 -16.95 -16.56 6.15
CA SER A 37 -17.24 -17.01 4.79
C SER A 37 -16.52 -16.14 3.75
N GLU A 38 -15.98 -16.77 2.70
CA GLU A 38 -15.38 -16.13 1.52
C GLU A 38 -16.34 -15.19 0.74
N GLY A 39 -17.60 -15.04 1.15
CA GLY A 39 -18.63 -14.32 0.41
C GLY A 39 -19.38 -13.22 1.16
N ALA A 40 -19.06 -12.91 2.42
CA ALA A 40 -19.72 -11.82 3.16
C ALA A 40 -18.67 -10.86 3.73
N GLY A 41 -18.86 -9.56 3.47
CA GLY A 41 -17.95 -8.45 3.74
C GLY A 41 -17.59 -8.17 5.20
N VAL A 42 -16.96 -9.14 5.87
CA VAL A 42 -16.30 -8.97 7.18
C VAL A 42 -15.03 -9.83 7.20
N LEU A 43 -14.14 -9.68 6.21
CA LEU A 43 -12.92 -10.50 6.15
C LEU A 43 -11.73 -9.78 6.77
N THR A 44 -11.61 -10.04 8.07
CA THR A 44 -10.42 -10.09 8.93
C THR A 44 -9.06 -9.65 8.33
N PRO A 45 -8.27 -8.91 9.11
CA PRO A 45 -6.88 -8.57 8.79
C PRO A 45 -6.04 -9.82 8.57
N LEU A 46 -5.53 -9.98 7.34
CA LEU A 46 -4.54 -11.00 6.98
C LEU A 46 -4.88 -12.45 7.38
N LEU A 47 -6.15 -12.84 7.35
CA LEU A 47 -6.51 -14.24 7.53
C LEU A 47 -6.95 -14.84 6.19
N PRO A 48 -6.12 -15.67 5.54
CA PRO A 48 -6.69 -16.76 4.79
C PRO A 48 -7.59 -17.57 5.73
N VAL A 49 -8.75 -17.97 5.23
CA VAL A 49 -9.74 -18.83 5.89
C VAL A 49 -9.14 -20.19 6.35
N ALA A 50 -7.87 -20.46 6.06
CA ALA A 50 -7.10 -21.57 6.61
C ALA A 50 -6.45 -21.21 7.96
N THR A 51 -7.07 -21.71 9.02
CA THR A 51 -6.77 -21.60 10.46
C THR A 51 -5.39 -22.09 10.93
N SER A 52 -4.41 -22.35 10.06
CA SER A 52 -3.10 -22.84 10.49
C SER A 52 -2.11 -21.71 10.80
N TRP A 53 -1.46 -21.79 11.97
CA TRP A 53 -0.33 -20.93 12.38
C TRP A 53 0.73 -20.75 11.29
N THR A 54 0.88 -21.73 10.41
CA THR A 54 1.81 -21.72 9.27
C THR A 54 1.56 -20.56 8.30
N TYR A 55 0.31 -20.24 7.94
CA TYR A 55 0.02 -19.12 7.03
C TYR A 55 0.29 -17.76 7.68
N ARG A 56 0.02 -17.64 8.98
CA ARG A 56 0.31 -16.40 9.73
C ARG A 56 1.82 -16.15 9.82
N LEU A 57 2.60 -17.19 10.11
CA LEU A 57 4.06 -17.13 10.11
C LEU A 57 4.62 -16.83 8.72
N ALA A 58 4.08 -17.44 7.66
CA ALA A 58 4.46 -17.13 6.29
C ALA A 58 4.15 -15.66 5.94
N GLY A 59 3.00 -15.13 6.35
CA GLY A 59 2.64 -13.72 6.19
C GLY A 59 3.62 -12.78 6.91
N LEU A 60 4.09 -13.13 8.11
CA LEU A 60 5.12 -12.35 8.81
C LEU A 60 6.47 -12.38 8.08
N LEU A 61 6.87 -13.51 7.50
CA LEU A 61 8.08 -13.60 6.69
C LEU A 61 7.99 -12.70 5.44
N VAL A 62 6.84 -12.72 4.77
CA VAL A 62 6.56 -11.82 3.64
C VAL A 62 6.63 -10.36 4.07
N LEU A 63 6.00 -10.00 5.19
CA LEU A 63 6.03 -8.63 5.72
C LEU A 63 7.45 -8.19 6.10
N ALA A 64 8.26 -9.08 6.67
CA ALA A 64 9.66 -8.81 6.99
C ALA A 64 10.49 -8.59 5.71
N GLY A 65 10.34 -9.45 4.70
CA GLY A 65 10.99 -9.29 3.40
C GLY A 65 10.55 -8.00 2.68
N PHE A 66 9.25 -7.70 2.71
CA PHE A 66 8.67 -6.48 2.17
C PHE A 66 9.23 -5.23 2.86
N SER A 67 9.33 -5.26 4.19
CA SER A 67 9.93 -4.18 4.98
C SER A 67 11.41 -4.00 4.68
N ALA A 68 12.17 -5.10 4.53
CA ALA A 68 13.58 -5.06 4.16
C ALA A 68 13.78 -4.44 2.76
N PHE A 69 12.94 -4.80 1.80
CA PHE A 69 13.00 -4.22 0.45
C PHE A 69 12.58 -2.74 0.43
N ALA A 70 11.58 -2.36 1.23
CA ALA A 70 11.21 -0.97 1.42
C ALA A 70 12.37 -0.15 2.00
N ILE A 71 13.07 -0.68 3.03
CA ILE A 71 14.29 -0.04 3.56
C ILE A 71 15.34 0.08 2.47
N TYR A 72 15.58 -0.97 1.68
CA TYR A 72 16.55 -0.95 0.59
C TYR A 72 16.26 0.16 -0.43
N ILE A 73 15.02 0.28 -0.93
CA ILE A 73 14.60 1.37 -1.82
C ILE A 73 14.77 2.72 -1.12
N GLY A 74 14.35 2.81 0.14
CA GLY A 74 14.45 4.02 0.95
C GLY A 74 15.89 4.52 1.10
N GLU A 75 16.85 3.61 1.24
CA GLU A 75 18.27 3.93 1.31
C GLU A 75 18.86 4.24 -0.07
N TYR A 76 18.54 3.44 -1.08
CA TYR A 76 19.07 3.59 -2.43
C TYR A 76 18.72 4.95 -3.04
N PHE A 77 17.48 5.42 -2.83
CA PHE A 77 17.02 6.74 -3.26
C PHE A 77 17.14 7.83 -2.20
N LEU A 78 17.75 7.53 -1.04
CA LEU A 78 17.91 8.44 0.10
C LEU A 78 16.57 9.01 0.67
N LEU A 79 15.45 8.35 0.39
CA LEU A 79 14.12 8.75 0.85
C LEU A 79 14.00 8.79 2.37
N ILE A 80 14.78 7.97 3.07
CA ILE A 80 14.73 7.79 4.52
C ILE A 80 16.14 7.81 5.12
N GLU A 81 16.30 8.50 6.24
CA GLU A 81 17.54 8.51 6.99
C GLU A 81 17.67 7.29 7.93
N ARG A 82 18.89 6.95 8.37
CA ARG A 82 19.14 5.84 9.31
C ARG A 82 18.26 5.88 10.57
N VAL A 83 17.98 7.08 11.05
CA VAL A 83 17.15 7.33 12.25
C VAL A 83 15.67 7.05 12.00
N GLU A 84 15.21 7.15 10.75
CA GLU A 84 13.81 7.03 10.36
C GLU A 84 13.42 5.58 9.99
N ARG A 85 14.40 4.69 9.78
CA ARG A 85 14.16 3.27 9.43
C ARG A 85 13.25 2.53 10.42
N PRO A 86 13.47 2.64 11.75
CA PRO A 86 12.59 1.96 12.71
C PRO A 86 11.15 2.47 12.65
N LEU A 87 10.95 3.77 12.36
CA LEU A 87 9.61 4.34 12.18
C LEU A 87 8.92 3.77 10.95
N LEU A 88 9.64 3.66 9.83
CA LEU A 88 9.10 3.03 8.62
C LEU A 88 8.65 1.61 8.92
N VAL A 89 9.51 0.78 9.51
CA VAL A 89 9.16 -0.62 9.83
C VAL A 89 7.96 -0.69 10.75
N LEU A 90 7.89 0.18 11.77
CA LEU A 90 6.78 0.18 12.72
C LEU A 90 5.44 0.51 12.03
N PHE A 91 5.41 1.54 11.18
CA PHE A 91 4.21 1.92 10.46
C PHE A 91 3.84 0.92 9.37
N MET A 92 4.82 0.28 8.73
CA MET A 92 4.58 -0.82 7.81
C MET A 92 3.90 -1.97 8.55
N VAL A 93 4.48 -2.44 9.66
CA VAL A 93 3.89 -3.52 10.46
C VAL A 93 2.49 -3.14 10.93
N ALA A 94 2.32 -1.94 11.50
CA ALA A 94 1.02 -1.48 11.97
C ALA A 94 -0.01 -1.43 10.83
N LEU A 95 0.29 -0.78 9.71
CA LEU A 95 -0.66 -0.66 8.59
C LEU A 95 -1.01 -2.02 7.99
N PHE A 96 -0.01 -2.85 7.68
CA PHE A 96 -0.26 -4.15 7.05
C PHE A 96 -0.98 -5.14 7.96
N THR A 97 -0.68 -5.14 9.26
CA THR A 97 -1.39 -5.99 10.22
C THR A 97 -2.80 -5.48 10.51
N THR A 98 -3.07 -4.17 10.34
CA THR A 98 -4.38 -3.58 10.69
C THR A 98 -5.38 -3.49 9.54
N THR A 99 -4.91 -3.55 8.29
CA THR A 99 -5.79 -3.54 7.13
C THR A 99 -6.37 -4.93 6.81
N PRO A 100 -7.70 -5.05 6.67
CA PRO A 100 -8.37 -6.27 6.22
C PRO A 100 -7.99 -6.62 4.78
N SER A 101 -8.03 -7.92 4.46
CA SER A 101 -7.60 -8.59 3.22
C SER A 101 -6.11 -8.93 3.16
N MET A 102 -5.78 -10.22 3.09
CA MET A 102 -4.62 -10.70 2.32
C MET A 102 -4.78 -12.16 1.93
N GLY A 103 -4.67 -12.42 0.63
CA GLY A 103 -4.26 -13.70 0.08
C GLY A 103 -2.82 -13.63 -0.43
N ILE A 104 -2.30 -14.73 -0.95
CA ILE A 104 -0.96 -14.77 -1.59
C ILE A 104 -0.89 -13.78 -2.77
N LEU A 105 -2.01 -13.55 -3.46
CA LEU A 105 -2.11 -12.64 -4.61
C LEU A 105 -1.85 -11.17 -4.23
N SER A 106 -2.33 -10.71 -3.07
CA SER A 106 -2.06 -9.35 -2.59
C SER A 106 -0.60 -9.13 -2.22
N ALA A 107 0.07 -10.14 -1.64
CA ALA A 107 1.51 -10.07 -1.38
C ALA A 107 2.31 -9.91 -2.68
N GLY A 108 1.92 -10.62 -3.74
CA GLY A 108 2.48 -10.44 -5.08
C GLY A 108 2.29 -9.01 -5.61
N ALA A 109 1.09 -8.44 -5.48
CA ALA A 109 0.80 -7.08 -5.92
C ALA A 109 1.68 -6.02 -5.23
N LEU A 110 1.91 -6.19 -3.93
CA LEU A 110 2.79 -5.31 -3.16
C LEU A 110 4.25 -5.40 -3.63
N ILE A 111 4.77 -6.61 -3.90
CA ILE A 111 6.11 -6.79 -4.46
C ILE A 111 6.23 -6.09 -5.83
N PHE A 112 5.22 -6.26 -6.69
CA PHE A 112 5.19 -5.58 -7.98
C PHE A 112 5.14 -4.06 -7.81
N GLN A 113 4.40 -3.54 -6.83
CA GLN A 113 4.39 -2.11 -6.52
C GLN A 113 5.79 -1.61 -6.12
N LEU A 114 6.51 -2.35 -5.28
CA LEU A 114 7.89 -2.00 -4.92
C LEU A 114 8.81 -1.97 -6.15
N LEU A 115 8.69 -2.95 -7.04
CA LEU A 115 9.44 -2.99 -8.29
C LEU A 115 9.09 -1.82 -9.21
N ILE A 116 7.80 -1.49 -9.34
CA ILE A 116 7.33 -0.32 -10.10
C ILE A 116 7.92 0.96 -9.52
N LEU A 117 7.92 1.14 -8.20
CA LEU A 117 8.53 2.31 -7.55
C LEU A 117 10.05 2.36 -7.74
N LEU A 118 10.75 1.23 -7.57
CA LEU A 118 12.19 1.12 -7.81
C LEU A 118 12.57 1.55 -9.23
N LEU A 119 11.86 1.01 -10.23
CA LEU A 119 12.09 1.34 -11.64
C LEU A 119 11.70 2.80 -11.93
N SER A 120 10.55 3.27 -11.42
CA SER A 120 10.07 4.64 -11.64
C SER A 120 11.08 5.66 -11.10
N PHE A 121 11.55 5.51 -9.87
CA PHE A 121 12.54 6.40 -9.28
C PHE A 121 13.90 6.32 -9.97
N GLY A 122 14.26 5.15 -10.52
CA GLY A 122 15.44 4.98 -11.35
C GLY A 122 15.43 5.85 -12.62
N THR A 123 14.25 6.27 -13.10
CA THR A 123 14.12 7.14 -14.27
C THR A 123 14.20 8.64 -13.96
N TYR A 124 14.45 9.04 -12.70
CA TYR A 124 14.46 10.46 -12.32
C TYR A 124 15.35 11.32 -13.25
N GLN A 125 14.76 12.35 -13.87
CA GLN A 125 15.37 13.24 -14.88
C GLN A 125 15.86 12.57 -16.17
N ASP A 126 15.60 11.28 -16.38
CA ASP A 126 15.98 10.58 -17.60
C ASP A 126 14.76 10.28 -18.48
N THR A 127 14.62 11.06 -19.56
CA THR A 127 13.54 10.94 -20.55
C THR A 127 13.82 9.88 -21.63
N HIS A 128 15.01 9.29 -21.66
CA HIS A 128 15.49 8.41 -22.74
C HIS A 128 15.55 6.93 -22.34
N GLN A 129 14.73 6.50 -21.38
CA GLN A 129 14.65 5.10 -20.94
C GLN A 129 13.31 4.41 -21.29
N PRO A 130 13.00 4.19 -22.58
CA PRO A 130 11.78 3.49 -22.97
C PRO A 130 11.78 2.02 -22.50
N ARG A 131 12.96 1.40 -22.36
CA ARG A 131 13.08 0.01 -21.86
C ARG A 131 12.56 -0.14 -20.44
N VAL A 132 12.92 0.78 -19.54
CA VAL A 132 12.44 0.76 -18.15
C VAL A 132 10.93 1.00 -18.09
N SER A 133 10.42 1.91 -18.91
CA SER A 133 8.97 2.15 -19.01
C SER A 133 8.20 0.96 -19.55
N LEU A 134 8.78 0.22 -20.50
CA LEU A 134 8.23 -1.06 -20.98
C LEU A 134 8.15 -2.09 -19.86
N PHE A 135 9.21 -2.24 -19.05
CA PHE A 135 9.19 -3.15 -17.90
C PHE A 135 8.17 -2.75 -16.85
N ILE A 136 8.03 -1.45 -16.55
CA ILE A 136 6.98 -0.93 -15.67
C ILE A 136 5.60 -1.31 -16.24
N GLY A 137 5.39 -1.09 -17.54
CA GLY A 137 4.17 -1.48 -18.23
C GLY A 137 3.90 -2.99 -18.14
N LEU A 138 4.92 -3.82 -18.31
CA LEU A 138 4.82 -5.28 -18.21
C LEU A 138 4.39 -5.71 -16.80
N LEU A 139 4.99 -5.13 -15.75
CA LEU A 139 4.59 -5.38 -14.38
C LEU A 139 3.11 -5.05 -14.15
N VAL A 140 2.65 -3.88 -14.61
CA VAL A 140 1.24 -3.48 -14.52
C VAL A 140 0.34 -4.39 -15.35
N GLY A 141 0.76 -4.79 -16.55
CA GLY A 141 0.02 -5.70 -17.41
C GLY A 141 -0.16 -7.08 -16.78
N VAL A 142 0.90 -7.65 -16.18
CA VAL A 142 0.81 -8.92 -15.42
C VAL A 142 -0.11 -8.78 -14.22
N LEU A 143 -0.04 -7.68 -13.47
CA LEU A 143 -1.00 -7.42 -12.39
C LEU A 143 -2.44 -7.35 -12.93
N SER A 144 -2.65 -6.69 -14.07
CA SER A 144 -3.98 -6.56 -14.67
C SER A 144 -4.61 -7.89 -15.09
N LEU A 145 -3.79 -8.92 -15.33
CA LEU A 145 -4.29 -10.28 -15.57
C LEU A 145 -4.93 -10.89 -14.31
N VAL A 146 -4.38 -10.55 -13.13
CA VAL A 146 -4.92 -10.99 -11.82
C VAL A 146 -6.15 -10.19 -11.45
N SER A 147 -6.13 -8.88 -11.64
CA SER A 147 -7.28 -8.00 -11.42
C SER A 147 -7.17 -6.77 -12.33
N PRO A 148 -8.12 -6.51 -13.24
CA PRO A 148 -8.06 -5.36 -14.15
C PRO A 148 -7.99 -4.00 -13.45
N VAL A 149 -8.34 -3.94 -12.17
CA VAL A 149 -8.31 -2.72 -11.34
C VAL A 149 -6.90 -2.14 -11.22
N TYR A 150 -5.85 -2.96 -11.35
CA TYR A 150 -4.47 -2.49 -11.38
C TYR A 150 -4.14 -1.62 -12.61
N LEU A 151 -5.00 -1.59 -13.64
CA LEU A 151 -4.86 -0.62 -14.75
C LEU A 151 -5.01 0.84 -14.27
N LEU A 152 -5.63 1.08 -13.11
CA LEU A 152 -5.65 2.40 -12.46
C LEU A 152 -4.25 2.90 -12.07
N LEU A 153 -3.23 2.03 -12.03
CA LEU A 153 -1.85 2.44 -11.84
C LEU A 153 -1.28 3.20 -13.04
N ILE A 154 -1.83 3.03 -14.25
CA ILE A 154 -1.32 3.70 -15.46
C ILE A 154 -1.36 5.23 -15.32
N PRO A 155 -2.51 5.87 -15.04
CA PRO A 155 -2.54 7.32 -14.86
C PRO A 155 -1.68 7.79 -13.68
N VAL A 156 -1.60 6.98 -12.61
CA VAL A 156 -0.73 7.26 -11.45
C VAL A 156 0.75 7.26 -11.83
N ILE A 157 1.19 6.28 -12.61
CA ILE A 157 2.57 6.15 -13.08
C ILE A 157 2.92 7.30 -14.04
N ILE A 158 2.04 7.61 -15.01
CA ILE A 158 2.27 8.71 -15.95
C ILE A 158 2.39 10.04 -15.20
N TRP A 159 1.50 10.30 -14.23
CA TRP A 159 1.56 11.53 -13.43
C TRP A 159 2.78 11.54 -12.48
N GLY A 160 3.17 10.38 -11.96
CA GLY A 160 4.42 10.20 -11.22
C GLY A 160 5.64 10.54 -12.08
N GLN A 161 5.72 10.03 -13.31
CA GLN A 161 6.80 10.32 -14.26
C GLN A 161 6.88 11.81 -14.62
N TYR A 162 5.74 12.51 -14.69
CA TYR A 162 5.72 13.97 -14.83
C TYR A 162 6.45 14.66 -13.66
N HIS A 163 6.19 14.26 -12.41
CA HIS A 163 6.86 14.81 -11.23
C HIS A 163 8.35 14.44 -11.17
N LEU A 164 8.71 13.25 -11.65
CA LEU A 164 10.10 12.79 -11.76
C LEU A 164 10.85 13.43 -12.95
N ARG A 165 10.17 14.26 -13.76
CA ARG A 165 10.69 14.89 -14.97
C ARG A 165 11.25 13.87 -15.98
N SER A 166 10.65 12.69 -16.01
CA SER A 166 11.05 11.58 -16.89
C SER A 166 10.06 11.34 -18.04
N ILE A 167 9.06 12.19 -18.15
CA ILE A 167 7.99 12.04 -19.14
C ILE A 167 8.48 12.41 -20.55
N ALA A 168 8.30 11.48 -21.48
CA ALA A 168 8.47 11.69 -22.92
C ALA A 168 7.58 10.71 -23.70
N TRP A 169 7.32 11.00 -24.97
CA TRP A 169 6.40 10.19 -25.77
C TRP A 169 6.86 8.72 -25.92
N ARG A 170 8.18 8.48 -26.06
CA ARG A 170 8.74 7.13 -26.23
C ARG A 170 8.52 6.26 -24.97
N PRO A 171 8.89 6.71 -23.75
CA PRO A 171 8.49 6.07 -22.49
C PRO A 171 7.00 5.78 -22.36
N ILE A 172 6.13 6.73 -22.71
CA ILE A 172 4.66 6.55 -22.59
C ILE A 172 4.19 5.41 -23.50
N ILE A 173 4.59 5.44 -24.79
CA ILE A 173 4.22 4.38 -25.73
C ILE A 173 4.79 3.03 -25.28
N ALA A 174 6.04 3.01 -24.82
CA ALA A 174 6.67 1.79 -24.31
C ALA A 174 5.93 1.22 -23.09
N LEU A 175 5.46 2.07 -22.17
CA LEU A 175 4.62 1.68 -21.04
C LEU A 175 3.31 1.07 -21.51
N LEU A 176 2.59 1.72 -22.43
CA LEU A 176 1.32 1.21 -22.96
C LEU A 176 1.50 -0.13 -23.69
N ILE A 177 2.54 -0.27 -24.50
CA ILE A 177 2.90 -1.55 -25.13
C ILE A 177 3.19 -2.60 -24.05
N GLY A 178 3.96 -2.26 -23.02
CA GLY A 178 4.26 -3.14 -21.90
C GLY A 178 3.00 -3.62 -21.18
N VAL A 179 2.00 -2.76 -20.99
CA VAL A 179 0.72 -3.13 -20.36
C VAL A 179 -0.08 -4.11 -21.24
N ILE A 180 -0.11 -3.87 -22.55
CA ILE A 180 -0.90 -4.69 -23.49
C ILE A 180 -0.26 -6.07 -23.71
N LEU A 181 1.07 -6.16 -23.66
CA LEU A 181 1.82 -7.35 -24.04
C LEU A 181 1.45 -8.61 -23.23
N PRO A 182 1.32 -8.59 -21.88
CA PRO A 182 0.83 -9.73 -21.11
C PRO A 182 -0.55 -10.23 -21.55
N LEU A 183 -1.49 -9.31 -21.80
CA LEU A 183 -2.83 -9.67 -22.27
C LEU A 183 -2.78 -10.24 -23.69
N TRP A 184 -1.97 -9.66 -24.57
CA TRP A 184 -1.76 -10.16 -25.92
C TRP A 184 -1.17 -11.57 -25.97
N LEU A 185 -0.31 -11.93 -25.00
CA LEU A 185 0.21 -13.29 -24.85
C LEU A 185 -0.79 -14.25 -24.17
N PHE A 186 -1.61 -13.74 -23.26
CA PHE A 186 -2.56 -14.55 -22.48
C PHE A 186 -3.82 -14.93 -23.28
N VAL A 187 -4.34 -14.03 -24.12
CA VAL A 187 -5.56 -14.29 -24.92
C VAL A 187 -5.41 -15.49 -25.87
N PRO A 188 -4.32 -15.66 -26.63
CA PRO A 188 -4.09 -16.86 -27.43
C PRO A 188 -4.12 -18.14 -26.59
N VAL A 189 -3.57 -18.14 -25.38
CA VAL A 189 -3.61 -19.30 -24.48
C VAL A 189 -5.05 -19.62 -24.08
N LEU A 190 -5.86 -18.61 -23.75
CA LEU A 190 -7.29 -18.80 -23.47
C LEU A 190 -8.05 -19.35 -24.67
N LEU A 191 -7.74 -18.88 -25.88
CA LEU A 191 -8.35 -19.40 -27.11
C LEU A 191 -8.01 -20.87 -27.34
N LEU A 192 -6.76 -21.27 -27.06
CA LEU A 192 -6.33 -22.68 -27.14
C LEU A 192 -6.99 -23.56 -26.07
N MET A 193 -7.33 -23.01 -24.89
CA MET A 193 -8.09 -23.70 -23.84
C MET A 193 -9.59 -23.82 -24.18
N GLY A 194 -10.06 -23.17 -25.25
CA GLY A 194 -11.42 -23.23 -25.75
C GLY A 194 -12.30 -22.05 -25.32
N ASN A 195 -13.41 -21.86 -26.03
CA ASN A 195 -14.30 -20.70 -25.89
C ASN A 195 -14.86 -20.51 -24.46
N GLY A 196 -15.01 -21.58 -23.68
CA GLY A 196 -15.46 -21.50 -22.29
C GLY A 196 -14.46 -20.75 -21.39
N ALA A 197 -13.15 -20.97 -21.56
CA ALA A 197 -12.12 -20.28 -20.79
C ALA A 197 -12.07 -18.78 -21.12
N LEU A 198 -12.21 -18.43 -22.40
CA LEU A 198 -12.27 -17.04 -22.85
C LEU A 198 -13.50 -16.32 -22.27
N GLN A 199 -14.68 -16.95 -22.31
CA GLN A 199 -15.91 -16.38 -21.75
C GLN A 199 -15.83 -16.22 -20.22
N ALA A 200 -15.27 -17.22 -19.52
CA ALA A 200 -15.08 -17.16 -18.08
C ALA A 200 -14.15 -16.01 -17.67
N TYR A 201 -13.03 -15.83 -18.39
CA TYR A 201 -12.11 -14.72 -18.14
C TYR A 201 -12.74 -13.36 -18.49
N GLY A 202 -13.49 -13.27 -19.59
CA GLY A 202 -14.22 -12.05 -19.95
C GLY A 202 -15.25 -11.65 -18.88
N ALA A 203 -16.02 -12.61 -18.38
CA ALA A 203 -16.97 -12.40 -17.29
C ALA A 203 -16.28 -11.97 -15.98
N PHE A 204 -15.14 -12.59 -15.66
CA PHE A 204 -14.30 -12.17 -14.53
C PHE A 204 -13.83 -10.72 -14.67
N ALA A 205 -13.26 -10.36 -15.82
CA ALA A 205 -12.73 -9.02 -16.05
C ALA A 205 -13.81 -7.93 -15.97
N LEU A 206 -15.01 -8.20 -16.53
CA LEU A 206 -16.16 -7.28 -16.46
C LEU A 206 -16.71 -7.13 -15.04
N ARG A 207 -16.66 -8.19 -14.22
CA ARG A 207 -17.06 -8.13 -12.80
C ARG A 207 -16.05 -7.33 -11.97
N ALA A 208 -14.76 -7.53 -12.21
CA ALA A 208 -13.69 -6.89 -11.45
C ALA A 208 -13.50 -5.40 -11.82
N PHE A 209 -13.85 -5.01 -13.05
CA PHE A 209 -13.84 -3.62 -13.52
C PHE A 209 -15.27 -3.14 -13.77
N PRO A 210 -16.07 -2.85 -12.72
CA PRO A 210 -17.33 -2.17 -12.96
C PRO A 210 -17.00 -0.83 -13.60
N LEU A 211 -17.52 -0.59 -14.82
CA LEU A 211 -17.69 0.76 -15.33
C LEU A 211 -18.24 1.64 -14.20
N PRO A 212 -17.84 2.92 -14.09
CA PRO A 212 -18.15 3.80 -12.96
C PRO A 212 -19.66 4.05 -12.87
N MET A 213 -20.36 3.06 -12.34
CA MET A 213 -21.72 3.12 -11.86
C MET A 213 -21.56 3.26 -10.35
N PRO A 214 -22.14 4.29 -9.73
CA PRO A 214 -22.10 4.46 -8.28
C PRO A 214 -22.79 3.24 -7.64
N GLN A 215 -22.01 2.23 -7.28
CA GLN A 215 -22.46 1.12 -6.45
C GLN A 215 -22.37 1.60 -5.00
N GLU A 216 -23.26 2.52 -4.64
CA GLU A 216 -23.29 3.09 -3.30
C GLU A 216 -23.30 1.94 -2.28
N LEU A 217 -22.34 1.99 -1.34
CA LEU A 217 -22.17 1.12 -0.17
C LEU A 217 -21.54 -0.28 -0.37
N LYS A 218 -21.56 -0.89 -1.58
CA LYS A 218 -20.97 -2.24 -1.76
C LYS A 218 -19.46 -2.28 -1.56
N SER A 219 -18.75 -1.20 -1.83
CA SER A 219 -17.31 -1.09 -1.58
C SER A 219 -16.94 -1.21 -0.10
N PHE A 220 -17.86 -0.79 0.77
CA PHE A 220 -17.68 -0.82 2.22
C PHE A 220 -18.07 -2.15 2.86
N GLU A 221 -18.65 -3.07 2.10
CA GLU A 221 -18.72 -4.48 2.48
C GLU A 221 -17.31 -5.09 2.43
N ALA A 222 -16.54 -4.84 1.37
CA ALA A 222 -15.18 -5.39 1.25
C ALA A 222 -14.15 -4.68 2.14
N VAL A 223 -14.29 -3.37 2.36
CA VAL A 223 -13.41 -2.58 3.25
C VAL A 223 -14.26 -1.84 4.28
N PRO A 224 -14.18 -2.18 5.59
CA PRO A 224 -14.92 -1.45 6.61
C PRO A 224 -14.63 0.05 6.55
N LEU A 225 -15.67 0.87 6.64
CA LEU A 225 -15.56 2.34 6.57
C LEU A 225 -14.55 2.89 7.59
N ALA A 226 -14.49 2.28 8.79
CA ALA A 226 -13.51 2.62 9.81
C ALA A 226 -12.06 2.42 9.33
N SER A 227 -11.76 1.28 8.67
CA SER A 227 -10.45 0.98 8.10
C SER A 227 -10.05 1.99 7.02
N TYR A 228 -10.98 2.29 6.11
CA TYR A 228 -10.76 3.31 5.07
C TYR A 228 -10.50 4.69 5.67
N ALA A 229 -11.33 5.12 6.63
CA ALA A 229 -11.18 6.42 7.29
C ALA A 229 -9.85 6.54 8.04
N VAL A 230 -9.41 5.48 8.73
CA VAL A 230 -8.13 5.46 9.42
C VAL A 230 -6.96 5.60 8.45
N VAL A 231 -6.95 4.85 7.33
CA VAL A 231 -5.89 4.97 6.31
C VAL A 231 -5.90 6.36 5.67
N LEU A 232 -7.08 6.93 5.41
CA LEU A 232 -7.24 8.28 4.90
C LEU A 232 -6.68 9.33 5.88
N VAL A 233 -6.98 9.21 7.17
CA VAL A 233 -6.41 10.07 8.23
C VAL A 233 -4.88 9.92 8.29
N ALA A 234 -4.37 8.69 8.23
CA ALA A 234 -2.93 8.43 8.21
C ALA A 234 -2.24 9.07 6.99
N PHE A 235 -2.87 9.00 5.82
CA PHE A 235 -2.41 9.68 4.60
C PHE A 235 -2.36 11.20 4.78
N PHE A 236 -3.45 11.83 5.24
CA PHE A 236 -3.49 13.28 5.43
C PHE A 236 -2.49 13.76 6.49
N ILE A 237 -2.31 13.01 7.57
CA ILE A 237 -1.29 13.32 8.59
C ILE A 237 0.11 13.19 7.99
N GLY A 238 0.41 12.10 7.27
CA GLY A 238 1.69 11.93 6.57
C GLY A 238 1.96 13.06 5.57
N TYR A 239 0.97 13.45 4.78
CA TYR A 239 1.03 14.56 3.83
C TYR A 239 1.34 15.89 4.54
N LEU A 240 0.61 16.22 5.61
CA LEU A 240 0.81 17.46 6.38
C LEU A 240 2.19 17.50 7.04
N LEU A 241 2.66 16.38 7.59
CA LEU A 241 3.99 16.27 8.18
C LEU A 241 5.08 16.50 7.12
N TYR A 242 4.95 15.87 5.95
CA TYR A 242 5.91 16.07 4.87
C TYR A 242 5.89 17.50 4.34
N ARG A 243 4.72 18.14 4.23
CA ARG A 243 4.59 19.53 3.75
C ARG A 243 5.39 20.52 4.60
N ARG A 244 5.50 20.29 5.92
CA ARG A 244 6.36 21.12 6.81
C ARG A 244 7.86 20.98 6.50
N ARG A 245 8.26 19.82 5.96
CA ARG A 245 9.64 19.49 5.59
C ARG A 245 9.97 19.90 4.15
N TYR A 246 8.96 20.08 3.30
CA TYR A 246 9.07 20.31 1.86
C TYR A 246 10.14 21.35 1.47
N TYR A 247 10.16 22.53 2.10
CA TYR A 247 11.10 23.60 1.74
C TYR A 247 12.56 23.35 2.15
N ARG A 248 12.82 22.37 3.03
CA ARG A 248 14.16 22.03 3.51
C ARG A 248 14.77 20.85 2.75
N GLU A 249 13.98 20.18 1.93
CA GLU A 249 14.41 19.02 1.13
C GLU A 249 14.99 19.44 -0.20
N SER A 250 15.92 18.64 -0.70
CA SER A 250 16.47 18.82 -2.05
C SER A 250 15.38 18.67 -3.11
N VAL A 251 15.56 19.32 -4.27
CA VAL A 251 14.63 19.24 -5.41
C VAL A 251 14.30 17.79 -5.74
N ARG A 252 15.32 16.92 -5.84
CA ARG A 252 15.17 15.49 -6.11
C ARG A 252 14.26 14.78 -5.11
N HIS A 253 14.42 15.04 -3.82
CA HIS A 253 13.58 14.40 -2.79
C HIS A 253 12.13 14.86 -2.88
N ARG A 254 11.92 16.16 -3.15
CA ARG A 254 10.57 16.71 -3.32
C ARG A 254 9.85 16.07 -4.50
N ASP A 255 10.54 15.91 -5.62
CA ASP A 255 9.99 15.31 -6.83
C ASP A 255 9.65 13.82 -6.59
N LEU A 256 10.53 13.05 -5.92
CA LEU A 256 10.29 11.65 -5.54
C LEU A 256 9.10 11.49 -4.57
N PHE A 257 9.03 12.32 -3.53
CA PHE A 257 7.91 12.26 -2.57
C PHE A 257 6.61 12.78 -3.16
N SER A 258 6.65 13.72 -4.10
CA SER A 258 5.44 14.16 -4.82
C SER A 258 4.85 13.01 -5.62
N ALA A 259 5.70 12.21 -6.29
CA ALA A 259 5.27 10.96 -6.90
C ALA A 259 4.67 10.00 -5.85
N MET A 260 5.30 9.79 -4.69
CA MET A 260 4.75 8.96 -3.61
C MET A 260 3.45 9.47 -3.00
N GLN A 261 3.15 10.77 -3.06
CA GLN A 261 1.88 11.34 -2.59
C GLN A 261 0.74 11.11 -3.58
N LEU A 262 1.04 11.10 -4.88
CA LEU A 262 0.05 10.88 -5.93
C LEU A 262 -0.53 9.46 -5.91
N TYR A 263 0.30 8.44 -5.65
CA TYR A 263 -0.15 7.05 -5.55
C TYR A 263 -1.33 6.87 -4.57
N PRO A 264 -1.18 7.13 -3.27
CA PRO A 264 -2.26 6.99 -2.31
C PRO A 264 -3.39 7.97 -2.58
N LEU A 265 -3.14 9.20 -3.06
CA LEU A 265 -4.20 10.16 -3.38
C LEU A 265 -5.19 9.60 -4.40
N VAL A 266 -4.69 9.15 -5.56
CA VAL A 266 -5.55 8.66 -6.66
C VAL A 266 -6.22 7.34 -6.26
N LEU A 267 -5.48 6.44 -5.62
CA LEU A 267 -6.02 5.14 -5.23
C LEU A 267 -7.07 5.26 -4.13
N LEU A 268 -6.87 6.11 -3.11
CA LEU A 268 -7.88 6.35 -2.06
C LEU A 268 -9.15 7.00 -2.62
N LEU A 269 -9.03 7.86 -3.64
CA LEU A 269 -10.18 8.41 -4.34
C LEU A 269 -10.92 7.34 -5.18
N ALA A 270 -10.20 6.35 -5.71
CA ALA A 270 -10.79 5.27 -6.50
C ALA A 270 -11.50 4.19 -5.66
N VAL A 271 -11.06 3.95 -4.42
CA VAL A 271 -11.63 2.95 -3.49
C VAL A 271 -13.18 2.93 -3.44
N PRO A 272 -13.89 4.05 -3.22
CA PRO A 272 -15.36 4.04 -3.15
C PRO A 272 -16.06 3.69 -4.48
N PHE A 273 -15.36 3.77 -5.61
CA PHE A 273 -15.93 3.49 -6.94
C PHE A 273 -15.70 2.04 -7.40
N VAL A 274 -14.84 1.27 -6.70
CA VAL A 274 -14.43 -0.08 -7.12
C VAL A 274 -14.79 -1.08 -6.04
N ALA A 275 -16.07 -1.48 -6.00
CA ALA A 275 -16.59 -2.25 -4.89
C ALA A 275 -15.95 -3.64 -4.70
N GLY A 276 -15.70 -4.36 -5.79
CA GLY A 276 -15.19 -5.74 -5.74
C GLY A 276 -13.70 -5.86 -5.39
N GLU A 277 -12.91 -4.79 -5.55
CA GLU A 277 -11.44 -4.81 -5.45
C GLU A 277 -10.91 -3.64 -4.60
N SER A 278 -11.80 -3.01 -3.82
CA SER A 278 -11.48 -1.86 -2.96
C SER A 278 -10.35 -2.15 -1.97
N ALA A 279 -10.28 -3.39 -1.49
CA ALA A 279 -9.25 -3.85 -0.55
C ALA A 279 -7.86 -3.91 -1.21
N ALA A 280 -7.77 -4.39 -2.45
CA ALA A 280 -6.52 -4.41 -3.21
C ALA A 280 -6.00 -3.00 -3.49
N LEU A 281 -6.90 -2.07 -3.83
CA LEU A 281 -6.54 -0.65 -4.00
C LEU A 281 -6.03 -0.03 -2.71
N LEU A 282 -6.69 -0.29 -1.58
CA LEU A 282 -6.29 0.24 -0.27
C LEU A 282 -4.88 -0.23 0.11
N GLN A 283 -4.55 -1.50 -0.12
CA GLN A 283 -3.23 -2.06 0.19
C GLN A 283 -2.09 -1.35 -0.54
N LEU A 284 -2.29 -1.02 -1.81
CA LEU A 284 -1.30 -0.29 -2.61
C LEU A 284 -1.03 1.12 -2.06
N THR A 285 -1.87 1.64 -1.17
CA THR A 285 -1.63 2.95 -0.54
C THR A 285 -0.72 2.87 0.68
N LEU A 286 -0.62 1.70 1.32
CA LEU A 286 0.00 1.56 2.64
C LEU A 286 1.50 1.83 2.63
N LEU A 287 2.21 1.33 1.62
CA LEU A 287 3.65 1.53 1.49
C LEU A 287 3.99 3.03 1.31
N PRO A 288 3.43 3.77 0.33
CA PRO A 288 3.65 5.21 0.22
C PRO A 288 3.27 5.99 1.49
N ILE A 289 2.18 5.63 2.16
CA ILE A 289 1.75 6.28 3.41
C ILE A 289 2.79 6.05 4.52
N ALA A 290 3.31 4.83 4.67
CA ALA A 290 4.34 4.53 5.67
C ALA A 290 5.62 5.36 5.46
N PHE A 291 6.05 5.53 4.21
CA PHE A 291 7.17 6.42 3.86
C PHE A 291 6.88 7.89 4.22
N LEU A 292 5.69 8.39 3.91
CA LEU A 292 5.29 9.77 4.20
C LEU A 292 5.29 10.06 5.69
N ILE A 293 4.71 9.16 6.48
CA ILE A 293 4.65 9.30 7.95
C ILE A 293 6.06 9.22 8.53
N ALA A 294 6.84 8.19 8.19
CA ALA A 294 8.18 8.01 8.73
C ALA A 294 9.10 9.21 8.43
N ARG A 295 9.12 9.68 7.17
CA ARG A 295 9.91 10.84 6.76
C ARG A 295 9.41 12.14 7.37
N GLY A 296 8.10 12.32 7.44
CA GLY A 296 7.47 13.51 8.02
C GLY A 296 7.73 13.65 9.52
N MET A 297 7.72 12.52 10.25
CA MET A 297 7.98 12.51 11.69
C MET A 297 9.42 12.85 12.05
N GLY A 298 10.40 12.58 11.18
CA GLY A 298 11.83 12.85 11.44
C GLY A 298 12.15 14.29 11.83
N MET A 299 11.31 15.26 11.46
CA MET A 299 11.49 16.69 11.73
C MET A 299 10.78 17.19 13.00
N LEU A 300 9.95 16.37 13.63
CA LEU A 300 9.23 16.77 14.83
C LEU A 300 10.14 16.76 16.06
N PRO A 301 9.95 17.71 17.02
CA PRO A 301 10.53 17.59 18.34
C PRO A 301 10.19 16.23 18.95
N GLN A 302 11.14 15.61 19.65
CA GLN A 302 11.01 14.23 20.13
C GLN A 302 9.67 13.98 20.86
N ARG A 303 9.29 14.85 21.81
CA ARG A 303 8.03 14.73 22.55
C ARG A 303 6.80 14.73 21.64
N MET A 304 6.74 15.65 20.67
CA MET A 304 5.61 15.72 19.72
C MET A 304 5.56 14.49 18.82
N ALA A 305 6.73 13.98 18.40
CA ALA A 305 6.82 12.78 17.58
C ALA A 305 6.31 11.55 18.34
N LEU A 306 6.66 11.40 19.61
CA LEU A 306 6.18 10.30 20.47
C LEU A 306 4.66 10.33 20.65
N VAL A 307 4.11 11.51 20.95
CA VAL A 307 2.66 11.69 21.14
C VAL A 307 1.92 11.38 19.84
N LEU A 308 2.33 11.99 18.72
CA LEU A 308 1.66 11.79 17.43
C LEU A 308 1.76 10.33 16.96
N ARG A 309 2.93 9.71 17.12
CA ARG A 309 3.13 8.29 16.83
C ARG A 309 2.18 7.43 17.65
N SER A 310 2.13 7.63 18.96
CA SER A 310 1.25 6.86 19.85
C SER A 310 -0.21 7.03 19.47
N ILE A 311 -0.66 8.24 19.17
CA ILE A 311 -2.04 8.50 18.71
C ILE A 311 -2.36 7.71 17.43
N LEU A 312 -1.48 7.76 16.43
CA LEU A 312 -1.68 7.03 15.17
C LEU A 312 -1.69 5.51 15.37
N LEU A 313 -0.78 4.98 16.20
CA LEU A 313 -0.72 3.54 16.46
C LEU A 313 -1.91 3.05 17.29
N VAL A 314 -2.34 3.83 18.30
CA VAL A 314 -3.60 3.54 19.02
C VAL A 314 -4.76 3.53 18.05
N LEU A 315 -4.87 4.51 17.16
CA LEU A 315 -5.97 4.62 16.21
C LEU A 315 -6.02 3.44 15.23
N LEU A 316 -4.86 2.99 14.73
CA LEU A 316 -4.75 1.77 13.92
C LEU A 316 -5.14 0.52 14.72
N LEU A 317 -4.65 0.40 15.96
CA LEU A 317 -4.98 -0.72 16.83
C LEU A 317 -6.48 -0.76 17.18
N SER A 318 -7.09 0.38 17.49
CA SER A 318 -8.51 0.48 17.80
C SER A 318 -9.37 0.08 16.61
N GLN A 319 -9.01 0.50 15.40
CA GLN A 319 -9.70 0.09 14.18
C GLN A 319 -9.61 -1.41 13.93
N TYR A 320 -8.44 -2.02 14.18
CA TYR A 320 -8.28 -3.47 14.10
C TYR A 320 -9.12 -4.23 15.14
N LEU A 321 -9.09 -3.80 16.41
CA LEU A 321 -9.88 -4.42 17.47
C LEU A 321 -11.39 -4.30 17.20
N TYR A 322 -11.82 -3.18 16.61
CA TYR A 322 -13.17 -3.00 16.12
C TYR A 322 -13.52 -3.99 15.01
N ALA A 323 -12.63 -4.17 14.02
CA ALA A 323 -12.83 -5.14 12.94
C ALA A 323 -12.86 -6.60 13.44
N LEU A 324 -12.21 -6.92 14.56
CA LEU A 324 -12.29 -8.23 15.21
C LEU A 324 -13.56 -8.46 16.04
N GLY A 325 -14.46 -7.47 16.15
CA GLY A 325 -15.68 -7.58 16.98
C GLY A 325 -15.40 -7.60 18.48
N PHE A 326 -14.18 -7.25 18.93
CA PHE A 326 -13.77 -7.30 20.34
C PHE A 326 -14.68 -6.45 21.24
N PHE A 327 -15.10 -5.27 20.75
CA PHE A 327 -16.01 -4.38 21.49
C PHE A 327 -17.45 -4.90 21.56
N GLU A 328 -17.89 -5.72 20.60
CA GLU A 328 -19.22 -6.34 20.64
C GLU A 328 -19.28 -7.48 21.67
N LEU A 329 -18.16 -8.16 21.90
CA LEU A 329 -18.03 -9.21 22.91
C LEU A 329 -18.23 -8.65 24.33
N PHE A 330 -17.71 -7.45 24.62
CA PHE A 330 -17.97 -6.75 25.89
C PHE A 330 -19.44 -6.34 26.06
N ARG A 331 -20.13 -6.00 24.97
CA ARG A 331 -21.56 -5.64 25.00
C ARG A 331 -22.48 -6.83 25.28
N ARG A 332 -22.02 -8.07 25.05
CA ARG A 332 -22.79 -9.30 25.34
C ARG A 332 -22.57 -9.85 26.74
N VAL A 333 -21.53 -9.39 27.45
CA VAL A 333 -21.12 -9.91 28.77
C VAL A 333 -21.50 -8.95 29.92
N GLY A 334 -21.86 -7.69 29.62
CA GLY A 334 -22.41 -6.73 30.58
C GLY A 334 -23.92 -6.58 30.45
#